data_AF-A0A379BGL5-F1
#
_entry.id   AF-A0A379BGL5-F1
#
_cell.length_a   1.000
_cell.length_b   1.000
_cell.length_c   1.000
_cell.angle_alpha   90.00
_cell.angle_beta   90.00
_cell.angle_gamma   90.00
#
_symmetry.space_group_name_H-M   'P 1'
#
loop_
_entity.id
_entity.type
_entity.pdbx_description
1 polymer ?
#
loop_
_entity_poly.entity_id
_entity_poly.type
_entity_poly.pdbx_seq_one_letter_code
_entity_poly.pdbx_strand_id
1 'polypeptide(L)'
;MHQNKTVDEQAIALAAGADDVVKNAVIVPTFDQAVADCEFVIGTSARLRHLQSTLLEPRACAEKAVAFAKQHKVAIVFGRERIGLTNEELLKCRYHLTIPANPDYSSLNLAMAVQLICYELRMAWLEENKKDVDLSLSSIENTYPTAQELEYFFAHTERLYQQLGFIQIKVLCKN
;
A
#
# COMPACT_ATOMS: atom_id res chain seq x y z
N MET A 1 38.92 -5.13 4.67
CA MET A 1 38.53 -4.67 6.02
C MET A 1 37.08 -4.20 5.95
N HIS A 2 36.13 -5.00 6.46
CA HIS A 2 34.74 -4.57 6.58
C HIS A 2 34.66 -3.59 7.76
N GLN A 3 34.52 -2.29 7.49
CA GLN A 3 34.12 -1.36 8.53
C GLN A 3 32.75 -1.79 9.06
N ASN A 4 32.65 -2.01 10.36
CA ASN A 4 31.36 -2.06 11.06
C ASN A 4 30.70 -0.70 10.83
N LYS A 5 29.84 -0.59 9.82
CA LYS A 5 29.01 0.59 9.62
C LYS A 5 28.00 0.60 10.76
N THR A 6 28.15 1.54 11.66
CA THR A 6 27.16 1.85 12.69
C THR A 6 26.17 2.88 12.15
N VAL A 7 25.04 3.02 12.81
CA VAL A 7 24.15 4.18 12.61
C VAL A 7 24.94 5.46 12.91
N ASP A 8 24.97 6.40 11.98
CA ASP A 8 25.62 7.70 12.13
C ASP A 8 24.61 8.82 12.42
N GLU A 9 25.11 10.01 12.77
CA GLU A 9 24.28 11.17 13.10
C GLU A 9 23.41 11.62 11.91
N GLN A 10 23.88 11.42 10.67
CA GLN A 10 23.12 11.78 9.47
C GLN A 10 21.89 10.89 9.31
N ALA A 11 22.03 9.58 9.53
CA ALA A 11 20.90 8.65 9.51
C ALA A 11 19.84 9.01 10.56
N ILE A 12 20.26 9.42 11.76
CA ILE A 12 19.35 9.88 12.84
C ILE A 12 18.65 11.18 12.42
N ALA A 13 19.39 12.16 11.91
CA ALA A 13 18.82 13.44 11.48
C ALA A 13 17.78 13.28 10.35
N LEU A 14 18.04 12.38 9.39
CA LEU A 14 17.13 12.10 8.27
C LEU A 14 15.94 11.22 8.66
N ALA A 15 15.96 10.56 9.82
CA ALA A 15 14.83 9.77 10.31
C ALA A 15 13.63 10.64 10.72
N ALA A 16 13.84 11.94 10.94
CA ALA A 16 12.79 12.95 11.16
C ALA A 16 11.72 12.52 12.18
N GLY A 17 12.15 12.04 13.36
CA GLY A 17 11.26 11.58 14.43
C GLY A 17 11.04 10.06 14.49
N ALA A 18 11.55 9.29 13.52
CA ALA A 18 11.61 7.83 13.57
C ALA A 18 12.95 7.31 14.15
N ASP A 19 13.48 8.02 15.15
CA ASP A 19 14.75 7.69 15.83
C ASP A 19 14.78 6.27 16.39
N ASP A 20 13.63 5.79 16.88
CA ASP A 20 13.44 4.47 17.45
C ASP A 20 13.71 3.37 16.42
N VAL A 21 13.23 3.53 15.18
CA VAL A 21 13.48 2.58 14.09
C VAL A 21 14.97 2.45 13.81
N VAL A 22 15.67 3.59 13.70
CA VAL A 22 17.10 3.58 13.37
C VAL A 22 17.93 3.06 14.55
N LYS A 23 17.61 3.46 15.80
CA LYS A 23 18.35 3.01 16.99
C LYS A 23 18.17 1.52 17.29
N ASN A 24 17.01 0.95 16.95
CA ASN A 24 16.74 -0.47 17.12
C ASN A 24 17.14 -1.32 15.89
N ALA A 25 17.73 -0.72 14.86
CA ALA A 25 18.14 -1.44 13.66
C ALA A 25 19.24 -2.47 14.00
N VAL A 26 19.01 -3.72 13.60
CA VAL A 26 19.97 -4.81 13.79
C VAL A 26 20.94 -4.84 12.61
N ILE A 27 22.23 -4.70 12.89
CA ILE A 27 23.29 -4.68 11.88
C ILE A 27 24.01 -6.03 11.86
N VAL A 28 23.96 -6.71 10.72
CA VAL A 28 24.58 -8.02 10.52
C VAL A 28 25.54 -8.00 9.33
N PRO A 29 26.60 -8.82 9.34
CA PRO A 29 27.64 -8.81 8.31
C PRO A 29 27.23 -9.47 6.99
N THR A 30 26.17 -10.29 6.97
CA THR A 30 25.82 -11.10 5.80
C THR A 30 24.32 -11.10 5.54
N PHE A 31 23.95 -11.27 4.27
CA PHE A 31 22.55 -11.45 3.85
C PHE A 31 21.89 -12.62 4.59
N ASP A 32 22.60 -13.74 4.71
CA ASP A 32 22.05 -14.97 5.32
C ASP A 32 21.67 -14.75 6.79
N GLN A 33 22.46 -13.97 7.52
CA GLN A 33 22.12 -13.60 8.90
C GLN A 33 20.92 -12.64 8.97
N ALA A 34 20.73 -11.78 7.98
CA ALA A 34 19.64 -10.80 7.96
C ALA A 34 18.26 -11.44 7.74
N VAL A 35 18.22 -12.63 7.14
CA VAL A 35 16.97 -13.33 6.80
C VAL A 35 16.84 -14.70 7.47
N ALA A 36 17.76 -15.04 8.38
CA ALA A 36 17.88 -16.39 8.96
C ALA A 36 16.62 -16.87 9.69
N ASP A 37 15.85 -15.95 10.26
CA ASP A 37 14.64 -16.22 11.02
C ASP A 37 13.35 -15.94 10.22
N CYS A 38 13.47 -15.69 8.90
CA CYS A 38 12.34 -15.35 8.04
C CYS A 38 11.97 -16.51 7.10
N GLU A 39 10.72 -16.97 7.16
CA GLU A 39 10.21 -18.05 6.30
C GLU A 39 9.76 -17.54 4.93
N PHE A 40 9.60 -16.23 4.77
CA PHE A 40 9.19 -15.59 3.53
C PHE A 40 10.09 -14.42 3.16
N VAL A 41 11.00 -14.63 2.21
CA VAL A 41 11.99 -13.63 1.77
C VAL A 41 11.64 -13.13 0.36
N ILE A 42 11.50 -11.82 0.19
CA ILE A 42 11.18 -11.15 -1.07
C ILE A 42 12.30 -10.17 -1.41
N GLY A 43 12.91 -10.31 -2.59
CA GLY A 43 13.99 -9.43 -3.03
C GLY A 43 13.49 -8.39 -4.03
N THR A 44 13.87 -7.12 -3.87
CA THR A 44 13.51 -6.05 -4.81
C THR A 44 14.50 -5.94 -5.97
N SER A 45 14.01 -5.70 -7.19
CA SER A 45 14.84 -5.46 -8.37
C SER A 45 14.08 -4.68 -9.44
N ALA A 46 14.79 -3.81 -10.18
CA ALA A 46 14.27 -3.12 -11.36
C ALA A 46 14.57 -3.87 -12.68
N ARG A 47 15.29 -4.99 -12.64
CA ARG A 47 15.75 -5.74 -13.83
C ARG A 47 15.60 -7.24 -13.62
N LEU A 48 14.64 -7.87 -14.30
CA LEU A 48 14.21 -9.22 -13.96
C LEU A 48 14.06 -10.16 -15.18
N ARG A 49 15.02 -10.09 -16.12
CA ARG A 49 14.98 -10.85 -17.38
C ARG A 49 14.92 -12.38 -17.22
N HIS A 50 15.34 -12.93 -16.08
CA HIS A 50 15.40 -14.39 -15.84
C HIS A 50 14.44 -14.91 -14.75
N LEU A 51 13.60 -14.04 -14.17
CA LEU A 51 12.87 -14.34 -12.92
C LEU A 51 11.34 -14.27 -13.07
N GLN A 52 10.84 -14.35 -14.30
CA GLN A 52 9.44 -14.03 -14.64
C GLN A 52 8.39 -14.82 -13.84
N SER A 53 8.66 -16.07 -13.48
CA SER A 53 7.71 -16.93 -12.75
C SER A 53 7.55 -16.58 -11.26
N THR A 54 8.45 -15.78 -10.69
CA THR A 54 8.42 -15.40 -9.27
C THR A 54 8.27 -13.89 -9.08
N LEU A 55 7.83 -13.18 -10.12
CA LEU A 55 7.61 -11.75 -10.09
C LEU A 55 6.33 -11.37 -9.35
N LEU A 56 6.44 -10.35 -8.50
CA LEU A 56 5.34 -9.68 -7.86
C LEU A 56 5.45 -8.16 -8.12
N GLU A 57 4.30 -7.55 -8.32
CA GLU A 57 4.13 -6.09 -8.22
C GLU A 57 3.80 -5.70 -6.77
N PRO A 58 3.93 -4.41 -6.39
CA PRO A 58 3.83 -3.96 -5.00
C PRO A 58 2.55 -4.40 -4.29
N ARG A 59 1.39 -4.32 -4.96
CA ARG A 59 0.10 -4.72 -4.38
C ARG A 59 0.03 -6.21 -4.06
N ALA A 60 0.32 -7.06 -5.05
CA ALA A 60 0.31 -8.52 -4.86
C ALA A 60 1.39 -8.97 -3.85
N CYS A 61 2.52 -8.28 -3.81
CA CYS A 61 3.55 -8.49 -2.79
C CYS A 61 3.02 -8.16 -1.40
N ALA A 62 2.37 -7.01 -1.22
CA ALA A 62 1.83 -6.58 0.05
C ALA A 62 0.73 -7.52 0.57
N GLU A 63 -0.23 -7.91 -0.27
CA GLU A 63 -1.28 -8.86 0.08
C GLU A 63 -0.70 -10.20 0.57
N LYS A 64 0.28 -10.75 -0.15
CA LYS A 64 0.97 -11.98 0.26
C LYS A 64 1.75 -11.78 1.55
N ALA A 65 2.54 -10.71 1.65
CA ALA A 65 3.37 -10.45 2.82
C ALA A 65 2.53 -10.30 4.10
N VAL A 66 1.43 -9.54 4.04
CA VAL A 66 0.52 -9.34 5.17
C VAL A 66 -0.13 -10.67 5.58
N ALA A 67 -0.59 -11.48 4.62
CA ALA A 67 -1.16 -12.80 4.92
C ALA A 67 -0.15 -13.75 5.59
N PHE A 68 1.10 -13.78 5.13
CA PHE A 68 2.17 -14.60 5.72
C PHE A 68 2.61 -14.09 7.10
N ALA A 69 2.64 -12.76 7.29
CA ALA A 69 3.06 -12.11 8.53
C ALA A 69 2.17 -12.45 9.73
N LYS A 70 0.99 -13.06 9.52
CA LYS A 70 0.13 -13.58 10.58
C LYS A 70 0.71 -14.76 11.34
N GLN A 71 1.55 -15.57 10.70
CA GLN A 71 2.08 -16.83 11.27
C GLN A 71 3.60 -16.93 11.20
N HIS A 72 4.23 -16.17 10.31
CA HIS A 72 5.64 -16.30 9.95
C HIS A 72 6.30 -14.93 9.88
N LYS A 73 7.63 -14.89 9.99
CA LYS A 73 8.39 -13.67 9.75
C LYS A 73 8.62 -13.48 8.25
N VAL A 74 8.42 -12.24 7.80
CA VAL A 74 8.56 -11.84 6.40
C VAL A 74 9.70 -10.83 6.27
N ALA A 75 10.63 -11.09 5.36
CA ALA A 75 11.69 -10.16 4.99
C ALA A 75 11.43 -9.61 3.58
N ILE A 76 11.41 -8.28 3.45
CA ILE A 76 11.49 -7.59 2.15
C ILE A 76 12.86 -6.94 2.06
N VAL A 77 13.67 -7.40 1.10
CA VAL A 77 15.07 -7.01 0.99
C VAL A 77 15.26 -5.96 -0.11
N PHE A 78 15.82 -4.83 0.29
CA PHE A 78 16.18 -3.75 -0.60
C PHE A 78 17.66 -3.80 -0.96
N GLY A 79 17.95 -3.74 -2.25
CA GLY A 79 19.31 -3.73 -2.75
C GLY A 79 20.03 -2.40 -2.53
N ARG A 80 21.33 -2.40 -2.80
CA ARG A 80 22.16 -1.18 -2.79
C ARG A 80 21.67 -0.20 -3.85
N GLU A 81 21.60 1.09 -3.54
CA GLU A 81 20.94 2.11 -4.39
C GLU A 81 21.38 2.10 -5.86
N ARG A 82 22.68 1.91 -6.14
CA ARG A 82 23.20 1.95 -7.52
C ARG A 82 23.19 0.62 -8.25
N ILE A 83 23.31 -0.50 -7.53
CA ILE A 83 23.57 -1.81 -8.14
C ILE A 83 22.51 -2.86 -7.81
N GLY A 84 21.60 -2.57 -6.88
CA GLY A 84 20.59 -3.49 -6.40
C GLY A 84 21.16 -4.67 -5.60
N LEU A 85 20.40 -5.76 -5.62
CA LEU A 85 20.80 -7.06 -5.08
C LEU A 85 21.71 -7.79 -6.08
N THR A 86 22.67 -8.55 -5.57
CA THR A 86 23.47 -9.44 -6.42
C THR A 86 22.62 -10.62 -6.89
N ASN A 87 23.06 -11.30 -7.94
CA ASN A 87 22.38 -12.53 -8.38
C ASN A 87 22.35 -13.59 -7.27
N GLU A 88 23.41 -13.69 -6.46
CA GLU A 88 23.46 -14.63 -5.32
C GLU A 88 22.44 -14.29 -4.23
N GLU A 89 22.21 -13.00 -3.95
CA GLU A 89 21.17 -12.56 -3.01
C GLU A 89 19.77 -12.78 -3.58
N LEU A 90 19.55 -12.52 -4.87
CA LEU A 90 18.28 -12.77 -5.56
C LEU A 90 17.92 -14.26 -5.55
N LEU A 91 18.88 -15.15 -5.78
CA LEU A 91 18.65 -16.61 -5.74
C LEU A 91 18.20 -17.12 -4.36
N LYS A 92 18.48 -16.36 -3.29
CA LYS A 92 18.03 -16.68 -1.93
C LYS A 92 16.63 -16.15 -1.62
N CYS A 93 16.05 -15.33 -2.51
CA CYS A 93 14.71 -14.79 -2.36
C CYS A 93 13.68 -15.73 -3.00
N ARG A 94 12.54 -15.92 -2.32
CA ARG A 94 11.44 -16.76 -2.83
C ARG A 94 10.65 -16.05 -3.94
N TYR A 95 10.44 -14.75 -3.77
CA TYR A 95 9.78 -13.90 -4.75
C TYR A 95 10.62 -12.67 -5.05
N HIS A 96 10.37 -12.09 -6.21
CA HIS A 96 11.06 -10.92 -6.71
C HIS A 96 10.06 -9.79 -6.94
N LEU A 97 10.28 -8.68 -6.26
CA LEU A 97 9.42 -7.51 -6.34
C LEU A 97 9.97 -6.50 -7.34
N THR A 98 9.16 -6.13 -8.33
CA THR A 98 9.43 -5.02 -9.24
C THR A 98 8.38 -3.95 -9.02
N ILE A 99 8.83 -2.70 -8.90
CA ILE A 99 7.93 -1.54 -8.85
C ILE A 99 7.74 -1.07 -10.30
N PRO A 100 6.50 -1.08 -10.84
CA PRO A 100 6.23 -0.51 -12.15
C PRO A 100 6.67 0.96 -12.18
N ALA A 101 7.51 1.30 -13.14
CA ALA A 101 8.10 2.63 -13.31
C ALA A 101 8.29 2.92 -14.81
N ASN A 102 8.75 4.12 -15.14
CA ASN A 102 9.07 4.48 -16.53
C ASN A 102 10.10 3.46 -17.11
N PRO A 103 9.82 2.78 -18.23
CA PRO A 103 10.75 1.85 -18.86
C PRO A 103 12.12 2.46 -19.19
N ASP A 104 12.17 3.75 -19.50
CA ASP A 104 13.42 4.48 -19.81
C ASP A 104 14.20 4.88 -18.55
N TYR A 105 13.51 4.93 -17.40
CA TYR A 105 14.07 5.30 -16.11
C TYR A 105 13.34 4.57 -14.97
N SER A 106 13.69 3.29 -14.80
CA SER A 106 12.99 2.40 -13.86
C SER A 106 13.64 2.29 -12.48
N SER A 107 14.77 2.96 -12.26
CA SER A 107 15.49 2.92 -10.99
C SER A 107 14.97 4.00 -10.06
N LEU A 108 14.26 3.60 -9.00
CA LEU A 108 13.86 4.49 -7.93
C LEU A 108 15.02 4.69 -6.94
N ASN A 109 15.06 5.85 -6.30
CA ASN A 109 15.86 6.03 -5.10
C ASN A 109 15.41 5.05 -4.01
N LEU A 110 16.35 4.61 -3.17
CA LEU A 110 16.11 3.58 -2.15
C LEU A 110 14.94 3.96 -1.21
N ALA A 111 14.91 5.20 -0.70
CA ALA A 111 13.86 5.65 0.20
C ALA A 111 12.49 5.70 -0.50
N MET A 112 12.44 6.07 -1.78
CA MET A 112 11.19 6.06 -2.57
C MET A 112 10.66 4.64 -2.77
N ALA A 113 11.55 3.68 -3.06
CA ALA A 113 11.16 2.28 -3.17
C ALA A 113 10.61 1.75 -1.84
N VAL A 114 11.31 1.99 -0.72
CA VAL A 114 10.84 1.61 0.62
C VAL A 114 9.48 2.25 0.92
N GLN A 115 9.32 3.53 0.63
CA GLN A 115 8.06 4.26 0.89
C GLN A 115 6.86 3.65 0.16
N LEU A 116 7.01 3.31 -1.14
CA LEU A 116 5.93 2.70 -1.92
C LEU A 116 5.55 1.32 -1.39
N ILE A 117 6.53 0.51 -1.00
CA ILE A 117 6.27 -0.83 -0.47
C ILE A 117 5.64 -0.77 0.91
N CYS A 118 6.13 0.09 1.81
CA CYS A 118 5.52 0.31 3.13
C CYS A 118 4.08 0.83 3.01
N TYR A 119 3.81 1.70 2.02
CA TYR A 119 2.46 2.17 1.75
C TYR A 119 1.52 1.02 1.32
N GLU A 120 1.91 0.21 0.32
CA GLU A 120 1.08 -0.92 -0.12
C GLU A 120 0.90 -1.97 0.99
N LEU A 121 1.93 -2.24 1.82
CA LEU A 121 1.79 -3.08 3.02
C LEU A 121 0.74 -2.55 3.98
N ARG A 122 0.73 -1.24 4.23
CA ARG A 122 -0.28 -0.62 5.09
C ARG A 122 -1.67 -0.70 4.48
N MET A 123 -1.80 -0.51 3.16
CA MET A 123 -3.10 -0.63 2.47
C MET A 123 -3.64 -2.06 2.58
N ALA A 124 -2.82 -3.07 2.27
CA ALA A 124 -3.20 -4.47 2.40
C ALA A 124 -3.59 -4.84 3.85
N TRP A 125 -2.84 -4.36 4.83
CA TRP A 125 -3.17 -4.55 6.24
C TRP A 125 -4.50 -3.88 6.62
N LEU A 126 -4.74 -2.64 6.18
CA LEU A 126 -6.00 -1.94 6.46
C LEU A 126 -7.19 -2.63 5.80
N GLU A 127 -7.06 -3.12 4.57
CA GLU A 127 -8.12 -3.86 3.88
C GLU A 127 -8.44 -5.18 4.59
N GLU A 128 -7.42 -5.88 5.07
CA GLU A 128 -7.63 -7.11 5.82
C GLU A 128 -8.35 -6.87 7.15
N ASN A 129 -7.99 -5.81 7.89
CA ASN A 129 -8.67 -5.42 9.12
C ASN A 129 -10.07 -4.85 8.88
N LYS A 130 -10.29 -4.21 7.72
CA LYS A 130 -11.64 -3.76 7.32
C LYS A 130 -12.58 -4.93 7.07
N LYS A 131 -12.12 -6.07 6.56
CA LYS A 131 -12.99 -7.24 6.35
C LYS A 131 -13.64 -7.70 7.66
N ASP A 132 -12.92 -7.62 8.79
CA ASP A 132 -13.46 -7.93 10.12
C ASP A 132 -14.50 -6.90 10.59
N VAL A 133 -14.36 -5.63 10.18
CA VAL A 133 -15.31 -4.54 10.51
C VAL A 133 -16.50 -4.50 9.55
N ASP A 134 -16.31 -4.80 8.27
CA ASP A 134 -17.34 -4.71 7.22
C ASP A 134 -18.35 -5.88 7.31
N LEU A 135 -17.95 -7.02 7.88
CA LEU A 135 -18.88 -8.04 8.36
C LEU A 135 -19.92 -7.47 9.36
N SER A 136 -19.56 -6.45 10.14
CA SER A 136 -20.49 -5.77 11.06
C SER A 136 -21.30 -4.64 10.39
N LEU A 137 -20.76 -3.99 9.35
CA LEU A 137 -21.41 -2.89 8.62
C LEU A 137 -22.30 -3.35 7.47
N SER A 138 -22.12 -4.58 6.96
CA SER A 138 -23.03 -5.22 6.01
C SER A 138 -24.47 -5.36 6.52
N SER A 139 -24.68 -5.15 7.83
CA SER A 139 -26.00 -5.03 8.48
C SER A 139 -26.74 -3.72 8.15
N ILE A 140 -26.03 -2.69 7.69
CA ILE A 140 -26.63 -1.47 7.18
C ILE A 140 -26.79 -1.68 5.67
N GLU A 141 -27.91 -2.29 5.30
CA GLU A 141 -28.30 -2.44 3.90
C GLU A 141 -28.17 -1.08 3.19
N ASN A 142 -27.30 -1.01 2.18
CA ASN A 142 -27.24 0.06 1.20
C ASN A 142 -28.48 -0.01 0.29
N THR A 143 -29.67 0.08 0.88
CA THR A 143 -30.92 0.20 0.14
C THR A 143 -31.03 1.65 -0.31
N TYR A 144 -30.41 1.93 -1.45
CA TYR A 144 -30.64 3.18 -2.15
C TYR A 144 -32.03 3.13 -2.80
N PRO A 145 -32.82 4.21 -2.69
CA PRO A 145 -34.10 4.28 -3.36
C PRO A 145 -33.89 4.19 -4.88
N THR A 146 -34.84 3.57 -5.56
CA THR A 146 -34.91 3.56 -7.02
C THR A 146 -35.09 4.99 -7.56
N ALA A 147 -34.76 5.19 -8.84
CA ALA A 147 -34.98 6.48 -9.50
C ALA A 147 -36.46 6.92 -9.43
N GLN A 148 -37.39 5.97 -9.51
CA GLN A 148 -38.83 6.24 -9.41
C GLN A 148 -39.25 6.71 -8.01
N GLU A 149 -38.69 6.12 -6.96
CA GLU A 149 -38.96 6.54 -5.57
C GLU A 149 -38.39 7.93 -5.28
N LEU A 150 -37.20 8.24 -5.83
CA LEU A 150 -36.62 9.58 -5.77
C LEU A 150 -37.46 10.61 -6.52
N GLU A 151 -37.93 10.27 -7.72
CA GLU A 151 -38.80 11.16 -8.51
C GLU A 151 -40.15 11.40 -7.80
N TYR A 152 -40.73 10.36 -7.21
CA TYR A 152 -41.93 10.49 -6.38
C TYR A 152 -41.68 11.38 -5.16
N PHE A 153 -40.55 11.21 -4.47
CA PHE A 153 -40.14 12.04 -3.35
C PHE A 153 -40.01 13.51 -3.77
N PHE A 154 -39.32 13.80 -4.87
CA PHE A 154 -39.16 15.17 -5.38
C PHE A 154 -40.51 15.80 -5.77
N ALA A 155 -41.34 15.08 -6.55
CA ALA A 155 -42.64 15.58 -6.97
C ALA A 155 -43.60 15.82 -5.79
N HIS A 156 -43.56 14.95 -4.77
CA HIS A 156 -44.36 15.13 -3.56
C HIS A 156 -43.88 16.32 -2.73
N THR A 157 -42.57 16.46 -2.57
CA THR A 157 -41.94 17.54 -1.81
C THR A 157 -42.22 18.89 -2.48
N GLU A 158 -42.06 18.99 -3.80
CA GLU A 158 -42.35 20.20 -4.56
C GLU A 158 -43.80 20.66 -4.35
N ARG A 159 -44.76 19.73 -4.45
CA ARG A 159 -46.19 20.04 -4.21
C ARG A 159 -46.43 20.61 -2.82
N LEU A 160 -45.81 20.02 -1.79
CA LEU A 160 -45.96 20.47 -0.40
C LEU A 160 -45.36 21.87 -0.21
N TYR A 161 -44.19 22.14 -0.77
CA TYR A 161 -43.57 23.47 -0.68
C TYR A 161 -44.30 24.53 -1.52
N GLN A 162 -44.97 24.17 -2.61
CA GLN A 162 -45.88 25.05 -3.32
C GLN A 162 -47.12 25.39 -2.47
N GLN A 163 -47.72 24.40 -1.80
CA GLN A 163 -48.87 24.61 -0.90
C GLN A 163 -48.54 25.50 0.30
N LEU A 164 -47.34 25.37 0.85
CA LEU A 164 -46.85 26.23 1.93
C LEU A 164 -46.46 27.64 1.46
N GLY A 165 -46.54 27.93 0.16
CA GLY A 165 -46.19 29.23 -0.42
C GLY A 165 -44.68 29.52 -0.44
N PHE A 166 -43.85 28.50 -0.18
CA PHE A 166 -42.40 28.60 -0.21
C PHE A 166 -41.88 28.58 -1.65
N ILE A 167 -42.38 27.66 -2.49
CA ILE A 167 -42.12 27.68 -3.93
C ILE A 167 -43.18 28.56 -4.60
N GLN A 168 -42.77 29.75 -5.02
CA GLN A 168 -43.63 30.69 -5.75
C GLN A 168 -43.28 30.62 -7.24
N ILE A 169 -43.91 29.70 -7.97
CA ILE A 169 -43.87 29.76 -9.43
C ILE A 169 -44.76 30.92 -9.85
N LYS A 170 -44.16 32.10 -10.06
CA LYS A 170 -44.80 33.16 -10.84
C LYS A 170 -44.97 32.63 -12.26
N VAL A 171 -46.13 32.05 -12.54
CA VAL A 171 -46.58 31.90 -13.92
C VAL A 171 -46.75 33.31 -14.45
N LEU A 172 -45.73 33.81 -15.16
CA LEU A 172 -45.87 34.93 -16.06
C LEU A 172 -46.79 34.45 -17.19
N CYS A 173 -48.11 34.49 -16.95
CA CYS A 173 -49.09 34.47 -18.03
C CYS A 173 -48.84 35.73 -18.86
N LYS A 174 -48.13 35.55 -19.98
CA LYS A 174 -48.21 36.48 -21.10
C LYS A 174 -49.58 36.30 -21.76
N ASN A 175 -50.26 37.43 -21.87
CA ASN A 175 -51.49 37.77 -22.61
C ASN A 175 -52.81 37.45 -21.91
#